data_AF-U2BZH0-F1
#
_entry.id   AF-U2BZH0-F1
#
_cell.length_a   1.000
_cell.length_b   1.000
_cell.length_c   1.000
_cell.angle_alpha   90.00
_cell.angle_beta   90.00
_cell.angle_gamma   90.00
#
_symmetry.space_group_name_H-M   'P 1'
#
loop_
_entity.id
_entity.type
_entity.pdbx_description
1 polymer ?
#
loop_
_entity_poly.entity_id
_entity_poly.type
_entity_poly.pdbx_seq_one_letter_code
_entity_poly.pdbx_strand_id
1 'polypeptide(L)'
;MKYCLLFLLSFSLVAQNKEAQKRLYYNLTDNGKQLYIMGKYELELLPYEEAFDSLVVKRSLVDFAKRNHFTDTIAKKNPKLPYPHYYLSYHKKNKDNHWRNTMVYFIGKDTDEGRWSFIATITSIAEKPSQEIDPEMVQLILDKKVLNENHLGGHFFNFLGRKIQLLDECYWEGVNIVRCPTKGEMNWSLHPSLAEAQLSLRLQKEWGDIIPMEPNYTYNRASEQQKTLIFEGKPTQVTEVIYNVRYQDPVLKSYHKDTKLIVYYIATIVRGQAIACVISYWDSNERLPETGLPEFVSQFVRLPKEV
;
A
#
# COMPACT_ATOMS: atom_id res chain seq x y z
N MET A 1 47.00 22.85 17.40
CA MET A 1 46.37 21.75 16.65
C MET A 1 45.44 20.98 17.57
N LYS A 2 44.13 21.21 17.42
CA LYS A 2 43.09 20.21 17.09
C LYS A 2 42.95 19.04 18.07
N TYR A 3 41.98 19.17 18.98
CA TYR A 3 41.12 18.05 19.38
C TYR A 3 39.68 18.56 19.42
N CYS A 4 38.99 18.43 18.29
CA CYS A 4 37.54 18.55 18.18
C CYS A 4 37.14 17.47 17.19
N LEU A 5 36.57 16.36 17.67
CA LEU A 5 35.64 15.46 16.95
C LEU A 5 35.42 14.21 17.79
N LEU A 6 34.27 14.13 18.48
CA LEU A 6 33.60 12.88 18.86
C LEU A 6 32.23 13.20 19.49
N PHE A 7 31.35 13.86 18.74
CA PHE A 7 29.94 14.03 19.14
C PHE A 7 29.00 14.25 17.94
N LEU A 8 29.11 13.43 16.88
CA LEU A 8 28.28 13.58 15.68
C LEU A 8 27.73 12.28 15.06
N LEU A 9 27.57 11.18 15.82
CA LEU A 9 27.15 9.89 15.22
C LEU A 9 25.88 9.23 15.78
N SER A 10 25.15 9.85 16.71
CA SER A 10 23.89 9.31 17.25
C SER A 10 22.62 9.97 16.69
N PHE A 11 22.73 11.08 15.93
CA PHE A 11 21.57 11.75 15.34
C PHE A 11 21.03 11.09 14.07
N SER A 12 21.84 10.30 13.35
CA SER A 12 21.42 9.66 12.09
C SER A 12 20.39 8.55 12.30
N LEU A 13 20.60 7.67 13.29
CA LEU A 13 19.68 6.56 13.58
C LEU A 13 18.33 7.04 14.10
N VAL A 14 18.29 8.08 14.95
CA VAL A 14 17.03 8.64 15.48
C VAL A 14 16.26 9.37 14.38
N ALA A 15 16.95 10.08 13.49
CA ALA A 15 16.33 10.76 12.35
C ALA A 15 15.79 9.74 11.31
N GLN A 16 16.58 8.71 10.98
CA GLN A 16 16.16 7.62 10.08
C GLN A 16 14.95 6.87 10.63
N ASN A 17 14.95 6.53 11.92
CA ASN A 17 13.82 5.83 12.55
C ASN A 17 12.55 6.69 12.56
N LYS A 18 12.65 8.00 12.82
CA LYS A 18 11.51 8.93 12.70
C LYS A 18 11.00 9.06 11.27
N GLU A 19 11.88 8.96 10.27
CA GLU A 19 11.49 9.00 8.86
C GLU A 19 10.79 7.71 8.43
N ALA A 20 11.24 6.55 8.90
CA ALA A 20 10.58 5.27 8.67
C ALA A 20 9.20 5.18 9.33
N GLN A 21 9.08 5.62 10.59
CA GLN A 21 7.81 5.67 11.31
C GLN A 21 6.73 6.46 10.57
N LYS A 22 7.10 7.61 9.97
CA LYS A 22 6.17 8.42 9.17
C LYS A 22 5.60 7.68 7.96
N ARG A 23 6.33 6.69 7.43
CA ARG A 23 5.93 5.92 6.24
C ARG A 23 5.10 4.68 6.58
N LEU A 24 5.02 4.30 7.85
CA LEU A 24 4.27 3.14 8.32
C LEU A 24 2.85 3.55 8.70
N TYR A 25 1.88 3.21 7.84
CA TYR A 25 0.46 3.32 8.15
C TYR A 25 -0.09 2.01 8.70
N TYR A 26 -1.16 2.10 9.48
CA TYR A 26 -1.81 0.92 10.05
C TYR A 26 -3.33 1.08 10.15
N ASN A 27 -4.04 -0.04 10.12
CA ASN A 27 -5.48 -0.14 10.36
C ASN A 27 -5.78 -1.39 11.20
N LEU A 28 -6.76 -1.28 12.09
CA LEU A 28 -7.29 -2.38 12.89
C LEU A 28 -8.64 -2.79 12.31
N THR A 29 -8.74 -4.00 11.79
CA THR A 29 -10.02 -4.50 11.23
C THR A 29 -10.90 -5.10 12.31
N ASP A 30 -12.22 -5.10 12.09
CA ASP A 30 -13.23 -5.54 13.05
C ASP A 30 -13.05 -7.01 13.52
N ASN A 31 -12.37 -7.84 12.74
CA ASN A 31 -12.05 -9.23 13.09
C ASN A 31 -10.72 -9.40 13.85
N GLY A 32 -10.13 -8.32 14.35
CA GLY A 32 -8.91 -8.34 15.17
C GLY A 32 -7.61 -8.46 14.39
N LYS A 33 -7.64 -8.41 13.04
CA LYS A 33 -6.41 -8.37 12.24
C LYS A 33 -5.80 -6.98 12.27
N GLN A 34 -4.47 -6.93 12.32
CA GLN A 34 -3.72 -5.68 12.27
C GLN A 34 -3.05 -5.60 10.92
N LEU A 35 -3.42 -4.59 10.13
CA LEU A 35 -2.90 -4.39 8.80
C LEU A 35 -1.95 -3.20 8.81
N TYR A 36 -0.80 -3.36 8.17
CA TYR A 36 0.25 -2.35 8.08
C TYR A 36 0.68 -2.17 6.63
N ILE A 37 1.04 -0.94 6.26
CA ILE A 37 1.63 -0.66 4.95
C ILE A 37 2.79 0.31 5.07
N MET A 38 3.88 0.00 4.38
CA MET A 38 5.07 0.85 4.27
C MET A 38 5.71 0.67 2.90
N GLY A 39 5.68 1.73 2.09
CA GLY A 39 6.13 1.68 0.70
C GLY A 39 5.37 0.63 -0.12
N LYS A 40 6.11 -0.35 -0.68
CA LYS A 40 5.57 -1.43 -1.51
C LYS A 40 5.08 -2.65 -0.71
N TYR A 41 5.20 -2.61 0.63
CA TYR A 41 4.93 -3.74 1.51
C TYR A 41 3.62 -3.56 2.25
N GLU A 42 2.77 -4.58 2.20
CA GLU A 42 1.61 -4.74 3.07
C GLU A 42 1.88 -5.92 4.02
N LEU A 43 1.60 -5.75 5.31
CA LEU A 43 1.79 -6.76 6.34
C LEU A 43 0.48 -6.95 7.11
N GLU A 44 -0.04 -8.17 7.07
CA GLU A 44 -1.08 -8.64 7.98
C GLU A 44 -0.42 -9.33 9.18
N LEU A 45 -0.70 -8.82 10.39
CA LEU A 45 -0.20 -9.37 11.64
C LEU A 45 -1.35 -10.03 12.40
N LEU A 46 -1.15 -11.30 12.72
CA LEU A 46 -2.05 -12.11 13.53
C LEU A 46 -1.32 -12.52 14.81
N PRO A 47 -1.87 -12.26 16.01
CA PRO A 47 -1.39 -12.86 17.23
C PRO A 47 -1.40 -14.38 17.12
N TYR A 48 -0.35 -15.04 17.59
CA TYR A 48 -0.25 -16.49 17.67
C TYR A 48 -0.18 -16.87 19.16
N GLU A 49 -1.18 -17.62 19.61
CA GLU A 49 -1.43 -17.86 21.05
C GLU A 49 -0.42 -18.79 21.72
N GLU A 50 0.40 -19.51 20.95
CA GLU A 50 1.41 -20.42 21.49
C GLU A 50 2.78 -19.74 21.60
N ALA A 51 3.55 -20.11 22.63
CA ALA A 51 4.94 -19.70 22.75
C ALA A 51 5.77 -20.21 21.56
N PHE A 52 6.78 -19.43 21.15
CA PHE A 52 7.61 -19.79 20.01
C PHE A 52 8.45 -21.04 20.30
N ASP A 53 8.09 -22.15 19.66
CA ASP A 53 8.88 -23.39 19.64
C ASP A 53 9.36 -23.69 18.22
N SER A 54 10.66 -23.92 18.05
CA SER A 54 11.25 -24.09 16.72
C SER A 54 10.73 -25.31 15.97
N LEU A 55 10.39 -26.42 16.64
CA LEU A 55 9.92 -27.63 15.99
C LEU A 55 8.45 -27.50 15.62
N VAL A 56 7.63 -26.98 16.54
CA VAL A 56 6.20 -26.71 16.31
C VAL A 56 6.01 -25.71 15.19
N VAL A 57 6.77 -24.61 15.18
CA VAL A 57 6.68 -23.56 14.14
C VAL A 57 7.08 -24.09 12.77
N LYS A 58 8.18 -24.84 12.67
CA LYS A 58 8.60 -25.44 11.39
C LYS A 58 7.53 -26.38 10.84
N ARG A 59 6.94 -27.22 11.70
CA ARG A 59 5.85 -28.13 11.30
C ARG A 59 4.62 -27.35 10.85
N SER A 60 4.21 -26.34 11.62
CA SER A 60 3.05 -25.49 11.30
C SER A 60 3.21 -24.75 9.97
N LEU A 61 4.42 -24.25 9.67
CA LEU A 61 4.76 -23.67 8.38
C LEU A 61 4.62 -24.69 7.25
N VAL A 62 5.18 -25.89 7.41
CA VAL A 62 5.06 -26.96 6.40
C VAL A 62 3.60 -27.35 6.17
N ASP A 63 2.80 -27.47 7.23
CA ASP A 63 1.38 -27.82 7.13
C ASP A 63 0.56 -26.69 6.49
N PHE A 64 0.89 -25.43 6.79
CA PHE A 64 0.35 -24.27 6.08
C PHE A 64 0.70 -24.32 4.57
N ALA A 65 1.95 -24.59 4.23
CA ALA A 65 2.43 -24.69 2.86
C ALA A 65 1.66 -25.76 2.06
N LYS A 66 1.48 -26.94 2.65
CA LYS A 66 0.74 -28.06 2.06
C LYS A 66 -0.73 -27.72 1.84
N ARG A 67 -1.40 -27.15 2.85
CA ARG A 67 -2.82 -26.75 2.77
C ARG A 67 -3.07 -25.69 1.70
N ASN A 68 -2.09 -24.83 1.45
CA ASN A 68 -2.19 -23.75 0.47
C ASN A 68 -1.47 -24.05 -0.85
N HIS A 69 -1.04 -25.30 -1.07
CA HIS A 69 -0.38 -25.77 -2.30
C HIS A 69 0.88 -24.99 -2.69
N PHE A 70 1.70 -24.60 -1.71
CA PHE A 70 2.98 -23.95 -1.98
C PHE A 70 3.98 -24.97 -2.52
N THR A 71 4.74 -24.57 -3.55
CA THR A 71 5.78 -25.42 -4.15
C THR A 71 7.00 -25.55 -3.26
N ASP A 72 7.37 -24.49 -2.53
CA ASP A 72 8.44 -24.49 -1.55
C ASP A 72 7.88 -24.66 -0.14
N THR A 73 8.31 -25.72 0.53
CA THR A 73 7.90 -26.07 1.90
C THR A 73 9.07 -25.99 2.89
N ILE A 74 10.25 -25.54 2.44
CA ILE A 74 11.44 -25.48 3.28
C ILE A 74 11.40 -24.20 4.11
N ALA A 75 11.25 -24.34 5.42
CA ALA A 75 11.29 -23.22 6.35
C ALA A 75 12.68 -22.54 6.33
N LYS A 76 12.70 -21.24 6.08
CA LYS A 76 13.92 -20.41 5.96
C LYS A 76 14.08 -19.47 7.14
N LYS A 77 15.29 -18.90 7.28
CA LYS A 77 15.61 -17.80 8.19
C LYS A 77 16.08 -16.58 7.42
N ASN A 78 15.68 -15.41 7.89
CA ASN A 78 16.13 -14.14 7.39
C ASN A 78 17.20 -13.56 8.34
N PRO A 79 18.47 -13.45 7.92
CA PRO A 79 19.55 -12.97 8.79
C PRO A 79 19.39 -11.50 9.22
N LYS A 80 18.50 -10.73 8.58
CA LYS A 80 18.23 -9.33 8.93
C LYS A 80 17.24 -9.16 10.08
N LEU A 81 16.54 -10.21 10.50
CA LEU A 81 15.58 -10.15 11.61
C LEU A 81 16.23 -10.68 12.90
N PRO A 82 16.28 -9.88 13.98
CA PRO A 82 16.93 -10.27 15.24
C PRO A 82 16.08 -11.22 16.10
N TYR A 83 14.83 -11.48 15.69
CA TYR A 83 13.87 -12.28 16.44
C TYR A 83 14.00 -13.77 16.14
N PRO A 84 13.66 -14.68 17.06
CA PRO A 84 13.36 -16.06 16.71
C PRO A 84 12.27 -16.11 15.65
N HIS A 85 12.57 -16.65 14.47
CA HIS A 85 11.57 -16.74 13.40
C HIS A 85 11.90 -17.85 12.41
N TYR A 86 10.87 -18.22 11.64
CA TYR A 86 10.97 -18.97 10.40
C TYR A 86 9.99 -18.37 9.39
N TYR A 87 10.29 -18.52 8.10
CA TYR A 87 9.37 -18.10 7.05
C TYR A 87 9.30 -19.06 5.88
N LEU A 88 8.20 -18.95 5.15
CA LEU A 88 8.02 -19.49 3.81
C LEU A 88 7.72 -18.37 2.83
N SER A 89 8.03 -18.61 1.57
CA SER A 89 7.80 -17.66 0.49
C SER A 89 7.13 -18.34 -0.69
N TYR A 90 6.17 -17.67 -1.30
CA TYR A 90 5.64 -18.07 -2.60
C TYR A 90 5.50 -16.84 -3.50
N HIS A 91 5.55 -17.09 -4.81
CA HIS A 91 5.57 -16.04 -5.82
C HIS A 91 4.55 -16.39 -6.89
N LYS A 92 3.60 -15.48 -7.13
CA LYS A 92 2.61 -15.59 -8.19
C LYS A 92 2.98 -14.63 -9.30
N LYS A 93 3.30 -15.18 -10.48
CA LYS A 93 3.43 -14.37 -11.70
C LYS A 93 2.04 -13.95 -12.12
N ASN A 94 1.83 -12.65 -12.27
CA ASN A 94 0.56 -12.15 -12.80
C ASN A 94 0.69 -11.68 -14.26
N LYS A 95 1.85 -11.12 -14.63
CA LYS A 95 2.23 -10.76 -16.02
C LYS A 95 3.77 -10.81 -16.16
N ASP A 96 4.27 -10.63 -17.37
CA ASP A 96 5.67 -10.31 -17.59
C ASP A 96 6.07 -9.08 -16.75
N ASN A 97 7.16 -9.23 -16.01
CA ASN A 97 7.67 -8.26 -15.05
C ASN A 97 6.67 -7.81 -13.96
N HIS A 98 5.68 -8.64 -13.63
CA HIS A 98 4.75 -8.35 -12.53
C HIS A 98 4.54 -9.58 -11.65
N TRP A 99 5.19 -9.58 -10.49
CA TRP A 99 5.15 -10.66 -9.51
C TRP A 99 4.56 -10.18 -8.20
N ARG A 100 3.54 -10.91 -7.72
CA ARG A 100 3.11 -10.83 -6.33
C ARG A 100 3.97 -11.78 -5.50
N ASN A 101 4.71 -11.20 -4.57
CA ASN A 101 5.53 -11.91 -3.62
C ASN A 101 4.78 -11.98 -2.30
N THR A 102 4.82 -13.14 -1.65
CA THR A 102 4.21 -13.31 -0.34
C THR A 102 5.14 -14.12 0.54
N MET A 103 5.41 -13.58 1.72
CA MET A 103 6.28 -14.16 2.72
C MET A 103 5.47 -14.32 4.00
N VAL A 104 5.36 -15.55 4.48
CA VAL A 104 4.63 -15.88 5.71
C VAL A 104 5.65 -16.19 6.78
N TYR A 105 5.77 -15.28 7.75
CA TYR A 105 6.67 -15.38 8.89
C TYR A 105 5.91 -15.86 10.12
N PHE A 106 6.54 -16.74 10.88
CA PHE A 106 6.19 -17.01 12.27
C PHE A 106 7.32 -16.42 13.11
N ILE A 107 7.00 -15.46 13.97
CA ILE A 107 7.97 -14.67 14.72
C ILE A 107 7.66 -14.80 16.21
N GLY A 108 8.67 -15.15 17.01
CA GLY A 108 8.63 -15.11 18.46
C GLY A 108 9.26 -13.83 19.00
N LYS A 109 8.70 -13.30 20.08
CA LYS A 109 9.26 -12.16 20.82
C LYS A 109 9.11 -12.39 22.32
N ASP A 110 10.22 -12.32 23.03
CA ASP A 110 10.20 -12.22 24.48
C ASP A 110 9.92 -10.76 24.87
N THR A 111 8.97 -10.55 25.79
CA THR A 111 8.60 -9.24 26.33
C THR A 111 8.56 -9.31 27.86
N ASP A 112 8.56 -8.15 28.53
CA ASP A 112 8.40 -8.07 29.99
C ASP A 112 7.05 -8.66 30.47
N GLU A 113 6.05 -8.70 29.59
CA GLU A 113 4.71 -9.25 29.81
C GLU A 113 4.60 -10.75 29.45
N GLY A 114 5.69 -11.38 28.99
CA GLY A 114 5.75 -12.80 28.62
C GLY A 114 6.24 -13.06 27.19
N ARG A 115 6.15 -14.32 26.76
CA ARG A 115 6.53 -14.75 25.41
C ARG A 115 5.36 -14.62 24.45
N TRP A 116 5.52 -13.85 23.39
CA TRP A 116 4.52 -13.66 22.36
C TRP A 116 4.99 -14.27 21.06
N SER A 117 4.03 -14.75 20.27
CA SER A 117 4.28 -15.19 18.92
C SER A 117 3.31 -14.50 17.98
N PHE A 118 3.73 -14.34 16.73
CA PHE A 118 2.94 -13.70 15.69
C PHE A 118 3.10 -14.44 14.38
N ILE A 119 2.03 -14.45 13.60
CA ILE A 119 2.09 -14.75 12.16
C ILE A 119 2.05 -13.43 11.43
N ALA A 120 3.07 -13.16 10.62
CA ALA A 120 3.14 -11.98 9.75
C ALA A 120 3.10 -12.43 8.30
N THR A 121 2.04 -12.08 7.58
CA THR A 121 1.94 -12.28 6.13
C THR A 121 2.31 -10.98 5.44
N ILE A 122 3.47 -10.96 4.80
CA ILE A 122 4.01 -9.80 4.10
C ILE A 122 3.80 -10.01 2.61
N THR A 123 3.10 -9.10 1.95
CA THR A 123 2.93 -9.10 0.51
C THR A 123 3.61 -7.90 -0.13
N SER A 124 4.14 -8.09 -1.35
CA SER A 124 4.70 -7.00 -2.13
C SER A 124 4.61 -7.27 -3.63
N ILE A 125 4.65 -6.20 -4.42
CA ILE A 125 4.75 -6.28 -5.87
C ILE A 125 6.18 -5.95 -6.31
N ALA A 126 6.71 -6.72 -7.27
CA ALA A 126 8.02 -6.47 -7.85
C ALA A 126 8.12 -6.99 -9.30
N GLU A 127 9.18 -6.60 -9.99
CA GLU A 127 9.44 -7.01 -11.38
C GLU A 127 9.86 -8.47 -11.52
N LYS A 128 10.31 -9.08 -10.43
CA LYS A 128 10.80 -10.45 -10.39
C LYS A 128 10.46 -11.09 -9.04
N PRO A 129 10.50 -12.43 -8.93
CA PRO A 129 10.39 -13.11 -7.64
C PRO A 129 11.40 -12.52 -6.66
N SER A 130 10.93 -12.10 -5.50
CA SER A 130 11.73 -11.49 -4.45
C SER A 130 11.28 -11.98 -3.08
N GLN A 131 12.24 -12.31 -2.22
CA GLN A 131 12.02 -12.60 -0.80
C GLN A 131 12.41 -11.42 0.09
N GLU A 132 12.71 -10.27 -0.53
CA GLU A 132 13.07 -9.05 0.17
C GLU A 132 11.87 -8.55 0.99
N ILE A 133 12.10 -8.33 2.28
CA ILE A 133 11.21 -7.58 3.18
C ILE A 133 11.90 -6.29 3.60
N ASP A 134 11.11 -5.35 4.12
CA ASP A 134 11.63 -4.23 4.90
C ASP A 134 11.80 -4.66 6.37
N PRO A 135 13.03 -4.93 6.85
CA PRO A 135 13.25 -5.34 8.24
C PRO A 135 12.97 -4.19 9.22
N GLU A 136 13.08 -2.92 8.78
CA GLU A 136 12.76 -1.76 9.61
C GLU A 136 11.25 -1.69 9.86
N MET A 137 10.42 -1.94 8.84
CA MET A 137 8.97 -2.07 9.00
C MET A 137 8.61 -3.13 10.06
N VAL A 138 9.17 -4.34 9.96
CA VAL A 138 8.91 -5.43 10.90
C VAL A 138 9.35 -5.05 12.32
N GLN A 139 10.52 -4.42 12.45
CA GLN A 139 11.03 -3.95 13.74
C GLN A 139 10.10 -2.90 14.37
N LEU A 140 9.63 -1.92 13.59
CA LEU A 140 8.72 -0.87 14.07
C LEU A 140 7.41 -1.44 14.60
N ILE A 141 6.83 -2.39 13.86
CA ILE A 141 5.57 -3.05 14.22
C ILE A 141 5.75 -3.84 15.51
N LEU A 142 6.76 -4.70 15.58
CA LEU A 142 6.99 -5.55 16.75
C LEU A 142 7.37 -4.73 17.99
N ASP A 143 8.07 -3.61 17.82
CA ASP A 143 8.40 -2.68 18.92
C ASP A 143 7.25 -1.74 19.30
N LYS A 144 6.07 -1.87 18.66
CA LYS A 144 4.92 -0.96 18.84
C LYS A 144 5.29 0.52 18.63
N LYS A 145 6.27 0.80 17.78
CA LYS A 145 6.73 2.15 17.42
C LYS A 145 5.97 2.65 16.19
N VAL A 146 4.64 2.66 16.27
CA VAL A 146 3.76 3.14 15.21
C VAL A 146 3.13 4.44 15.67
N LEU A 147 3.16 5.46 14.81
CA LEU A 147 2.61 6.77 15.13
C LEU A 147 1.09 6.74 15.10
N ASN A 148 0.44 7.20 16.16
CA ASN A 148 -1.04 7.22 16.24
C ASN A 148 -1.66 8.04 15.10
N GLU A 149 -0.99 9.09 14.65
CA GLU A 149 -1.45 9.89 13.51
C GLU A 149 -1.42 9.13 12.18
N ASN A 150 -0.73 7.99 12.09
CA ASN A 150 -0.70 7.12 10.92
C ASN A 150 -1.78 6.02 10.97
N HIS A 151 -2.69 6.09 11.94
CA HIS A 151 -3.86 5.23 11.96
C HIS A 151 -4.83 5.61 10.83
N LEU A 152 -5.18 4.63 10.02
CA LEU A 152 -6.17 4.68 8.95
C LEU A 152 -7.29 3.70 9.33
N GLY A 153 -8.56 4.00 8.99
CA GLY A 153 -9.71 3.15 9.36
C GLY A 153 -10.87 3.88 10.05
N GLY A 154 -10.67 5.12 10.52
CA GLY A 154 -11.73 5.94 11.09
C GLY A 154 -12.41 6.87 10.09
N HIS A 155 -13.42 7.63 10.54
CA HIS A 155 -14.06 8.73 9.77
C HIS A 155 -13.13 9.93 9.55
N PHE A 156 -12.01 9.97 10.28
CA PHE A 156 -10.96 10.96 10.08
C PHE A 156 -9.63 10.24 9.91
N PHE A 157 -8.77 10.79 9.06
CA PHE A 157 -7.40 10.32 8.91
C PHE A 157 -6.45 11.48 8.66
N ASN A 158 -5.16 11.23 8.87
CA ASN A 158 -4.11 12.20 8.59
C ASN A 158 -3.51 11.94 7.20
N PHE A 159 -3.76 12.84 6.26
CA PHE A 159 -3.06 12.86 4.99
C PHE A 159 -1.88 13.84 5.06
N LEU A 160 -0.69 13.32 5.36
CA LEU A 160 0.58 14.08 5.36
C LEU A 160 0.56 15.36 6.23
N GLY A 161 -0.06 15.29 7.40
CA GLY A 161 -0.22 16.41 8.32
C GLY A 161 -1.47 17.26 8.07
N ARG A 162 -2.39 16.82 7.21
CA ARG A 162 -3.75 17.39 7.09
C ARG A 162 -4.76 16.40 7.65
N LYS A 163 -5.61 16.87 8.55
CA LYS A 163 -6.78 16.09 8.98
C LYS A 163 -7.82 16.12 7.86
N ILE A 164 -8.19 14.94 7.38
CA ILE A 164 -9.23 14.73 6.37
C ILE A 164 -10.43 14.09 7.05
N GLN A 165 -11.63 14.55 6.72
CA GLN A 165 -12.88 13.91 7.10
C GLN A 165 -13.41 13.12 5.91
N LEU A 166 -13.76 11.86 6.14
CA LEU A 166 -14.44 11.04 5.14
C LEU A 166 -15.88 11.52 4.97
N LEU A 167 -16.34 11.55 3.72
CA LEU A 167 -17.75 11.78 3.41
C LEU A 167 -18.55 10.54 3.82
N ASP A 168 -19.85 10.71 4.04
CA ASP A 168 -20.71 9.64 4.59
C ASP A 168 -20.75 8.37 3.72
N GLU A 169 -20.62 8.51 2.40
CA GLU A 169 -20.59 7.36 1.47
C GLU A 169 -19.21 6.69 1.36
N CYS A 170 -18.18 7.28 1.93
CA CYS A 170 -16.81 6.79 1.79
C CYS A 170 -16.52 5.67 2.79
N TYR A 171 -15.79 4.66 2.35
CA TYR A 171 -15.32 3.56 3.20
C TYR A 171 -13.89 3.17 2.85
N TRP A 172 -13.25 2.46 3.78
CA TRP A 172 -11.92 1.90 3.60
C TRP A 172 -12.02 0.56 2.86
N GLU A 173 -11.42 0.45 1.68
CA GLU A 173 -11.32 -0.82 0.93
C GLU A 173 -10.00 -1.56 1.25
N GLY A 174 -9.05 -0.86 1.87
CA GLY A 174 -7.77 -1.37 2.36
C GLY A 174 -7.13 -0.38 3.35
N VAL A 175 -5.91 -0.66 3.83
CA VAL A 175 -5.26 0.20 4.85
C VAL A 175 -5.18 1.65 4.41
N ASN A 176 -4.71 1.86 3.18
CA ASN A 176 -4.47 3.17 2.58
C ASN A 176 -5.35 3.40 1.34
N ILE A 177 -6.52 2.74 1.28
CA ILE A 177 -7.43 2.82 0.13
C ILE A 177 -8.78 3.32 0.64
N VAL A 178 -9.19 4.48 0.17
CA VAL A 178 -10.50 5.07 0.45
C VAL A 178 -11.30 5.10 -0.83
N ARG A 179 -12.51 4.56 -0.78
CA ARG A 179 -13.46 4.57 -1.89
C ARG A 179 -14.73 5.30 -1.52
N CYS A 180 -15.13 6.25 -2.34
CA CYS A 180 -16.37 7.00 -2.25
C CYS A 180 -17.17 6.74 -3.55
N PRO A 181 -18.19 5.87 -3.54
CA PRO A 181 -18.83 5.35 -4.75
C PRO A 181 -19.18 6.40 -5.80
N THR A 182 -19.68 7.57 -5.40
CA THR A 182 -20.07 8.64 -6.33
C THR A 182 -19.08 9.80 -6.41
N LYS A 183 -18.01 9.78 -5.62
CA LYS A 183 -17.07 10.91 -5.47
C LYS A 183 -15.61 10.57 -5.77
N GLY A 184 -15.31 9.31 -6.08
CA GLY A 184 -13.99 8.84 -6.49
C GLY A 184 -13.29 7.97 -5.44
N GLU A 185 -12.05 7.60 -5.74
CA GLU A 185 -11.24 6.69 -4.94
C GLU A 185 -9.80 7.18 -4.88
N MET A 186 -9.10 6.84 -3.80
CA MET A 186 -7.69 7.17 -3.66
C MET A 186 -6.96 6.09 -2.87
N ASN A 187 -5.75 5.75 -3.34
CA ASN A 187 -4.76 5.07 -2.51
C ASN A 187 -3.41 5.78 -2.52
N TRP A 188 -2.63 5.62 -1.44
CA TRP A 188 -1.32 6.25 -1.34
C TRP A 188 -0.32 5.50 -0.48
N SER A 189 0.96 5.53 -0.84
CA SER A 189 2.05 4.99 -0.04
C SER A 189 3.22 5.96 0.03
N LEU A 190 3.97 5.91 1.13
CA LEU A 190 5.19 6.70 1.30
C LEU A 190 6.44 5.86 1.10
N HIS A 191 7.43 6.43 0.42
CA HIS A 191 8.65 5.77 0.00
C HIS A 191 9.89 6.49 0.52
N PRO A 192 11.04 5.79 0.65
CA PRO A 192 12.32 6.43 1.01
C PRO A 192 12.76 7.49 -0.01
N SER A 193 12.37 7.30 -1.29
CA SER A 193 12.80 8.17 -2.38
C SER A 193 11.71 8.36 -3.43
N LEU A 194 11.82 9.45 -4.20
CA LEU A 194 10.92 9.71 -5.33
C LEU A 194 11.02 8.61 -6.40
N ALA A 195 12.23 8.07 -6.63
CA ALA A 195 12.46 6.99 -7.57
C ALA A 195 11.68 5.72 -7.20
N GLU A 196 11.64 5.37 -5.90
CA GLU A 196 10.85 4.24 -5.41
C GLU A 196 9.35 4.49 -5.50
N ALA A 197 8.89 5.72 -5.23
CA ALA A 197 7.49 6.09 -5.43
C ALA A 197 7.08 5.95 -6.91
N GLN A 198 7.92 6.42 -7.83
CA GLN A 198 7.70 6.27 -9.28
C GLN A 198 7.68 4.80 -9.71
N LEU A 199 8.58 3.99 -9.18
CA LEU A 199 8.60 2.54 -9.41
C LEU A 199 7.30 1.88 -8.94
N SER A 200 6.83 2.23 -7.73
CA SER A 200 5.59 1.72 -7.15
C SER A 200 4.39 2.03 -8.05
N LEU A 201 4.25 3.29 -8.50
CA LEU A 201 3.15 3.69 -9.40
C LEU A 201 3.21 2.99 -10.74
N ARG A 202 4.40 2.81 -11.32
CA ARG A 202 4.54 2.08 -12.58
C ARG A 202 4.02 0.65 -12.42
N LEU A 203 4.44 -0.05 -11.37
CA LEU A 203 3.99 -1.41 -11.09
C LEU A 203 2.48 -1.47 -10.80
N GLN A 204 1.92 -0.47 -10.10
CA GLN A 204 0.49 -0.38 -9.84
C GLN A 204 -0.32 -0.11 -11.13
N LYS A 205 0.20 0.72 -12.04
CA LYS A 205 -0.40 0.95 -13.35
C LYS A 205 -0.40 -0.31 -14.20
N GLU A 206 0.72 -1.04 -14.23
CA GLU A 206 0.83 -2.34 -14.89
C GLU A 206 -0.13 -3.39 -14.28
N TRP A 207 -0.37 -3.32 -12.97
CA TRP A 207 -1.37 -4.15 -12.28
C TRP A 207 -2.80 -3.84 -12.76
N GLY A 208 -3.15 -2.56 -12.87
CA GLY A 208 -4.47 -2.13 -13.36
C GLY A 208 -4.82 -2.66 -14.74
N ASP A 209 -3.83 -2.97 -15.57
CA ASP A 209 -4.04 -3.55 -16.91
C ASP A 209 -4.37 -5.07 -16.90
N ILE A 210 -4.26 -5.74 -15.76
CA ILE A 210 -4.38 -7.20 -15.66
C ILE A 210 -5.30 -7.70 -14.55
N ILE A 211 -5.97 -6.81 -13.82
CA ILE A 211 -6.98 -7.21 -12.84
C ILE A 211 -8.08 -7.97 -13.59
N PRO A 212 -8.38 -9.24 -13.21
CA PRO A 212 -9.50 -9.96 -13.80
C PRO A 212 -10.78 -9.18 -13.55
N MET A 213 -11.47 -8.81 -14.63
CA MET A 213 -12.75 -8.13 -14.52
C MET A 213 -13.86 -9.09 -14.10
N GLU A 214 -14.95 -8.51 -13.60
CA GLU A 214 -16.22 -9.20 -13.51
C GLU A 214 -16.62 -9.81 -14.87
N PRO A 215 -17.31 -10.96 -14.87
CA PRO A 215 -17.82 -11.56 -16.09
C PRO A 215 -18.55 -10.53 -16.97
N ASN A 216 -18.37 -10.64 -18.28
CA ASN A 216 -18.97 -9.74 -19.28
C ASN A 216 -18.46 -8.30 -19.29
N TYR A 217 -17.49 -7.90 -18.46
CA TYR A 217 -16.87 -6.57 -18.57
C TYR A 217 -15.54 -6.62 -19.34
N THR A 218 -15.32 -5.64 -20.20
CA THR A 218 -14.02 -5.36 -20.82
C THR A 218 -13.48 -4.03 -20.36
N TYR A 219 -12.18 -4.02 -20.04
CA TYR A 219 -11.41 -2.84 -19.71
C TYR A 219 -10.37 -2.60 -20.79
N ASN A 220 -10.29 -1.40 -21.35
CA ASN A 220 -9.19 -1.06 -22.22
C ASN A 220 -8.70 0.36 -21.96
N ARG A 221 -7.37 0.52 -21.93
CA ARG A 221 -6.74 1.84 -21.89
C ARG A 221 -7.13 2.60 -23.15
N ALA A 222 -7.87 3.68 -22.98
CA ALA A 222 -8.33 4.56 -24.04
C ALA A 222 -7.31 5.65 -24.34
N SER A 223 -6.65 6.17 -23.30
CA SER A 223 -5.57 7.14 -23.43
C SER A 223 -4.61 7.06 -22.25
N GLU A 224 -3.38 7.54 -22.47
CA GLU A 224 -2.39 7.81 -21.44
C GLU A 224 -1.64 9.08 -21.82
N GLN A 225 -1.63 10.07 -20.93
CA GLN A 225 -0.99 11.35 -21.19
C GLN A 225 -0.39 11.96 -19.93
N GLN A 226 0.63 12.79 -20.12
CA GLN A 226 1.15 13.64 -19.04
C GLN A 226 0.28 14.87 -18.88
N LYS A 227 -0.05 15.24 -17.65
CA LYS A 227 -0.86 16.41 -17.32
C LYS A 227 -0.28 17.12 -16.11
N THR A 228 -0.52 18.42 -16.00
CA THR A 228 -0.21 19.18 -14.79
C THR A 228 -1.48 19.30 -13.96
N LEU A 229 -1.42 18.90 -12.69
CA LEU A 229 -2.47 19.14 -11.69
C LEU A 229 -1.91 19.95 -10.52
N ILE A 230 -2.76 20.63 -9.77
CA ILE A 230 -2.38 21.18 -8.46
C ILE A 230 -2.64 20.11 -7.42
N PHE A 231 -1.59 19.41 -6.98
CA PHE A 231 -1.65 18.38 -5.94
C PHE A 231 -1.04 18.93 -4.65
N GLU A 232 -1.81 18.88 -3.55
CA GLU A 232 -1.37 19.44 -2.25
C GLU A 232 -0.85 20.89 -2.35
N GLY A 233 -1.50 21.70 -3.19
CA GLY A 233 -1.17 23.11 -3.41
C GLY A 233 0.00 23.38 -4.35
N LYS A 234 0.58 22.36 -4.99
CA LYS A 234 1.73 22.51 -5.89
C LYS A 234 1.43 21.98 -7.30
N PRO A 235 1.80 22.72 -8.36
CA PRO A 235 1.82 22.17 -9.71
C PRO A 235 2.68 20.91 -9.75
N THR A 236 2.08 19.81 -10.18
CA THR A 236 2.68 18.48 -10.17
C THR A 236 2.39 17.80 -11.51
N GLN A 237 3.42 17.24 -12.12
CA GLN A 237 3.26 16.39 -13.30
C GLN A 237 2.67 15.05 -12.88
N VAL A 238 1.60 14.64 -13.54
CA VAL A 238 0.88 13.40 -13.29
C VAL A 238 0.73 12.64 -14.60
N THR A 239 0.62 11.31 -14.51
CA THR A 239 0.15 10.50 -15.64
C THR A 239 -1.35 10.31 -15.50
N GLU A 240 -2.12 10.86 -16.43
CA GLU A 240 -3.55 10.57 -16.58
C GLU A 240 -3.70 9.35 -17.47
N VAL A 241 -4.45 8.36 -17.01
CA VAL A 241 -4.87 7.21 -17.80
C VAL A 241 -6.38 7.16 -17.79
N ILE A 242 -6.98 7.08 -18.97
CA ILE A 242 -8.43 6.90 -19.12
C ILE A 242 -8.66 5.49 -19.58
N TYR A 243 -9.52 4.77 -18.88
CA TYR A 243 -9.92 3.43 -19.23
C TYR A 243 -11.39 3.42 -19.61
N ASN A 244 -11.69 2.78 -20.75
CA ASN A 244 -13.06 2.51 -21.16
C ASN A 244 -13.50 1.19 -20.56
N VAL A 245 -14.66 1.19 -19.91
CA VAL A 245 -15.31 0.03 -19.32
C VAL A 245 -16.58 -0.24 -20.10
N ARG A 246 -16.69 -1.44 -20.67
CA ARG A 246 -17.82 -1.84 -21.49
C ARG A 246 -18.39 -3.15 -21.02
N TYR A 247 -19.72 -3.25 -21.02
CA TYR A 247 -20.42 -4.49 -20.78
C TYR A 247 -20.68 -5.21 -22.11
N GLN A 248 -20.28 -6.47 -22.20
CA GLN A 248 -20.18 -7.27 -23.42
C GLN A 248 -21.21 -8.41 -23.49
N ASP A 249 -22.14 -8.50 -22.53
CA ASP A 249 -23.19 -9.51 -22.59
C ASP A 249 -24.00 -9.36 -23.91
N PRO A 250 -24.14 -10.42 -24.72
CA PRO A 250 -24.76 -10.32 -26.04
C PRO A 250 -26.18 -9.75 -26.04
N VAL A 251 -26.94 -10.01 -24.96
CA VAL A 251 -28.35 -9.62 -24.81
C VAL A 251 -28.45 -8.30 -24.07
N LEU A 252 -27.65 -8.14 -23.02
CA LEU A 252 -27.81 -7.06 -22.07
C LEU A 252 -26.96 -5.82 -22.42
N LYS A 253 -25.93 -5.92 -23.28
CA LYS A 253 -25.03 -4.80 -23.61
C LYS A 253 -25.73 -3.49 -23.99
N SER A 254 -26.89 -3.54 -24.66
CA SER A 254 -27.63 -2.33 -25.06
C SER A 254 -28.26 -1.57 -23.88
N TYR A 255 -28.43 -2.23 -22.73
CA TYR A 255 -28.97 -1.61 -21.51
C TYR A 255 -27.88 -1.00 -20.63
N HIS A 256 -26.61 -1.31 -20.90
CA HIS A 256 -25.48 -0.82 -20.12
C HIS A 256 -24.74 0.25 -20.91
N LYS A 257 -24.56 1.42 -20.28
CA LYS A 257 -23.79 2.51 -20.87
C LYS A 257 -22.30 2.24 -20.68
N ASP A 258 -21.52 2.47 -21.74
CA ASP A 258 -20.06 2.57 -21.63
C ASP A 258 -19.69 3.68 -20.63
N THR A 259 -18.85 3.34 -19.66
CA THR A 259 -18.35 4.29 -18.65
C THR A 259 -16.84 4.44 -18.77
N LYS A 260 -16.32 5.58 -18.32
CA LYS A 260 -14.87 5.82 -18.30
C LYS A 260 -14.38 5.95 -16.88
N LEU A 261 -13.30 5.25 -16.56
CA LEU A 261 -12.53 5.49 -15.34
C LEU A 261 -11.37 6.42 -15.68
N ILE A 262 -11.33 7.59 -15.05
CA ILE A 262 -10.20 8.52 -15.12
C ILE A 262 -9.31 8.23 -13.92
N VAL A 263 -8.02 8.00 -14.17
CA VAL A 263 -7.03 7.65 -13.14
C VAL A 263 -5.83 8.60 -13.23
N TYR A 264 -5.46 9.21 -12.12
CA TYR A 264 -4.27 10.03 -11.95
C TYR A 264 -3.23 9.27 -11.14
N TYR A 265 -2.08 9.00 -11.76
CA TYR A 265 -0.89 8.46 -11.08
C TYR A 265 0.06 9.61 -10.74
N ILE A 266 0.29 9.84 -9.45
CA ILE A 266 0.98 11.02 -8.90
C ILE A 266 2.16 10.57 -8.05
N ALA A 267 3.39 10.79 -8.52
CA ALA A 267 4.61 10.63 -7.73
C ALA A 267 5.30 11.98 -7.54
N THR A 268 5.43 12.42 -6.30
CA THR A 268 6.07 13.70 -5.97
C THR A 268 6.58 13.73 -4.53
N ILE A 269 7.15 14.86 -4.11
CA ILE A 269 7.53 15.12 -2.72
C ILE A 269 6.50 16.08 -2.11
N VAL A 270 5.78 15.60 -1.10
CA VAL A 270 4.88 16.42 -0.29
C VAL A 270 5.44 16.49 1.12
N ARG A 271 5.71 17.72 1.59
CA ARG A 271 6.20 17.98 2.97
C ARG A 271 7.41 17.12 3.37
N GLY A 272 8.32 16.92 2.42
CA GLY A 272 9.56 16.15 2.63
C GLY A 272 9.38 14.63 2.62
N GLN A 273 8.24 14.11 2.15
CA GLN A 273 8.00 12.68 1.98
C GLN A 273 7.76 12.37 0.50
N ALA A 274 8.43 11.34 -0.03
CA ALA A 274 8.14 10.84 -1.36
C ALA A 274 6.85 10.02 -1.32
N ILE A 275 5.85 10.43 -2.09
CA ILE A 275 4.53 9.80 -2.14
C ILE A 275 4.30 9.20 -3.51
N ALA A 276 3.76 7.98 -3.52
CA ALA A 276 3.04 7.40 -4.64
C ALA A 276 1.55 7.48 -4.33
N CYS A 277 0.77 8.19 -5.13
CA CYS A 277 -0.67 8.34 -4.95
C CYS A 277 -1.38 8.02 -6.26
N VAL A 278 -2.46 7.24 -6.19
CA VAL A 278 -3.38 7.04 -7.30
C VAL A 278 -4.74 7.57 -6.87
N ILE A 279 -5.33 8.40 -7.72
CA ILE A 279 -6.67 8.95 -7.52
C ILE A 279 -7.49 8.59 -8.75
N SER A 280 -8.70 8.10 -8.56
CA SER A 280 -9.58 7.73 -9.67
C SER A 280 -11.01 8.21 -9.46
N TYR A 281 -11.75 8.35 -10.55
CA TYR A 281 -13.18 8.62 -10.53
C TYR A 281 -13.82 8.26 -11.88
N TRP A 282 -15.12 8.03 -11.84
CA TRP A 282 -15.92 7.73 -13.02
C TRP A 282 -16.32 9.01 -13.75
N ASP A 283 -16.42 8.95 -15.07
CA ASP A 283 -16.89 10.08 -15.87
C ASP A 283 -18.32 10.52 -15.55
N SER A 284 -19.13 9.61 -14.99
CA SER A 284 -20.48 9.84 -14.49
C SER A 284 -20.54 10.49 -13.09
N ASN A 285 -19.42 10.57 -12.36
CA ASN A 285 -19.42 11.21 -11.05
C ASN A 285 -19.70 12.72 -11.20
N GLU A 286 -20.54 13.24 -10.31
CA GLU A 286 -20.87 14.66 -10.25
C GLU A 286 -19.60 15.48 -9.98
N ARG A 287 -19.44 16.58 -10.71
CA ARG A 287 -18.27 17.46 -10.63
C ARG A 287 -18.65 18.76 -9.95
N LEU A 288 -17.81 19.19 -9.01
CA LEU A 288 -17.97 20.50 -8.40
C LEU A 288 -17.70 21.59 -9.46
N PRO A 289 -18.53 22.64 -9.55
CA PRO A 289 -18.34 23.73 -10.51
C PRO A 289 -16.96 24.39 -10.41
N GLU A 290 -16.45 24.51 -9.18
CA GLU A 290 -15.21 25.23 -8.87
C GLU A 290 -13.94 24.50 -9.32
N THR A 291 -13.96 23.16 -9.30
CA THR A 291 -12.77 22.32 -9.54
C THR A 291 -12.86 21.50 -10.81
N GLY A 292 -14.07 21.29 -11.34
CA GLY A 292 -14.32 20.36 -12.44
C GLY A 292 -14.08 18.89 -12.06
N LEU A 293 -13.97 18.57 -10.77
CA LEU A 293 -13.66 17.24 -10.26
C LEU A 293 -14.70 16.81 -9.21
N PRO A 294 -14.87 15.49 -8.98
CA PRO A 294 -15.70 15.01 -7.90
C PRO A 294 -15.24 15.48 -6.52
N GLU A 295 -16.15 15.51 -5.56
CA GLU A 295 -15.93 16.14 -4.25
C GLU A 295 -14.73 15.56 -3.49
N PHE A 296 -14.66 14.23 -3.36
CA PHE A 296 -13.56 13.55 -2.67
C PHE A 296 -12.22 13.78 -3.39
N VAL A 297 -12.20 13.63 -4.72
CA VAL A 297 -11.02 13.93 -5.56
C VAL A 297 -10.55 15.38 -5.38
N SER A 298 -11.48 16.32 -5.31
CA SER A 298 -11.22 17.77 -5.16
C SER A 298 -10.53 18.16 -3.84
N GLN A 299 -10.53 17.27 -2.84
CA GLN A 299 -9.83 17.50 -1.57
C GLN A 299 -8.31 17.38 -1.69
N PHE A 300 -7.81 16.75 -2.77
CA PHE A 300 -6.39 16.43 -2.96
C PHE A 300 -5.81 17.06 -4.23
N VAL A 301 -6.61 17.12 -5.29
CA VAL A 301 -6.19 17.64 -6.61
C VAL A 301 -7.13 18.73 -7.11
N ARG A 302 -6.56 19.66 -7.89
CA ARG A 302 -7.33 20.63 -8.68
C ARG A 302 -6.77 20.72 -10.09
N LEU A 303 -7.63 21.06 -11.04
CA LEU A 303 -7.21 21.45 -12.38
C LEU A 303 -6.49 22.82 -12.31
N PRO A 304 -5.44 23.06 -13.11
CA PRO A 304 -4.91 24.40 -13.28
C PRO A 304 -6.02 25.35 -13.75
N LYS A 305 -6.02 26.58 -13.26
CA LYS A 305 -6.90 27.61 -13.84
C LYS A 305 -6.47 27.83 -15.28
N GLU A 306 -7.41 27.78 -16.23
CA GLU A 306 -7.17 28.27 -17.58
C GLU A 306 -6.81 29.76 -17.46
N VAL A 307 -5.65 30.14 -18.00
CA VAL A 307 -5.19 31.53 -18.07
C VAL A 307 -5.65 32.12 -19.39
#